data_AF-A0A0B6ANX5-F1
#
_entry.id   AF-A0A0B6ANX5-F1
#
_cell.length_a   1.000
_cell.length_b   1.000
_cell.length_c   1.000
_cell.angle_alpha   90.00
_cell.angle_beta   90.00
_cell.angle_gamma   90.00
#
_symmetry.space_group_name_H-M   'P 1'
#
loop_
_entity.id
_entity.type
_entity.pdbx_description
1 polymer ?
#
loop_
_entity_poly.entity_id
_entity_poly.type
_entity_poly.pdbx_seq_one_letter_code
_entity_poly.pdbx_strand_id
1 'polypeptide(L)'
;MGLGSVLDGLLGEVSGRVSDVEGKISKLRTAKSKIEHEQAVSLKEIEHIKKPELGDKWTGTLSDDFDEKRTAAYDNIKGILDGDYDGYIREIETKIWALEAEKGALSGLNAAIGEADSLLAKGEEAYDAVENKISEIRRGLFS
;
A
#
# COMPACT_ATOMS: atom_id res chain seq x y z
N MET A 1 -5.35 -21.70 32.95
CA MET A 1 -4.27 -21.10 32.14
C MET A 1 -3.75 -19.89 32.91
N GLY A 2 -2.44 -19.65 32.94
CA GLY A 2 -1.86 -18.50 33.66
C GLY A 2 -1.85 -17.24 32.81
N LEU A 3 -1.84 -16.05 33.45
CA LEU A 3 -1.83 -14.76 32.74
C LEU A 3 -0.64 -14.63 31.76
N GLY A 4 0.55 -15.16 32.12
CA GLY A 4 1.70 -15.19 31.21
C GLY A 4 1.42 -15.93 29.89
N SER A 5 0.83 -17.13 29.95
CA SER A 5 0.46 -17.87 28.73
C SER A 5 -0.60 -17.15 27.88
N VAL A 6 -1.43 -16.30 28.49
CA VAL A 6 -2.39 -15.48 27.76
C VAL A 6 -1.68 -14.31 27.07
N LEU A 7 -0.72 -13.67 27.76
CA LEU A 7 0.09 -12.59 27.18
C LEU A 7 0.95 -13.08 26.01
N ASP A 8 1.60 -14.23 26.15
CA ASP A 8 2.36 -14.86 25.06
C ASP A 8 1.48 -15.11 23.82
N GLY A 9 0.26 -15.58 24.03
CA GLY A 9 -0.71 -15.80 22.94
C GLY A 9 -1.12 -14.50 22.25
N LEU A 10 -1.37 -13.43 23.02
CA LEU A 10 -1.70 -12.11 22.48
C LEU A 10 -0.52 -11.50 21.73
N LEU A 11 0.71 -11.67 22.25
CA LEU A 11 1.93 -11.22 21.58
C LEU A 11 2.11 -11.93 20.23
N GLY A 12 1.87 -13.23 20.19
CA GLY A 12 1.89 -14.01 18.95
C GLY A 12 0.87 -13.51 17.93
N GLU A 13 -0.36 -13.26 18.36
CA GLU A 13 -1.43 -12.73 17.49
C GLU A 13 -1.09 -11.33 16.96
N VAL A 14 -0.67 -10.39 17.81
CA VAL A 14 -0.28 -9.03 17.37
C VAL A 14 0.90 -9.11 16.40
N SER A 15 1.93 -9.90 16.72
CA SER A 15 3.12 -10.04 15.86
C SER A 15 2.78 -10.64 14.50
N GLY A 16 1.89 -11.64 14.46
CA GLY A 16 1.37 -12.21 13.22
C GLY A 16 0.67 -11.16 12.36
N ARG A 17 -0.24 -10.39 12.95
CA ARG A 17 -0.95 -9.32 12.24
C ARG A 17 -0.02 -8.21 11.75
N VAL A 18 0.97 -7.81 12.55
CA VAL A 18 1.99 -6.84 12.12
C VAL A 18 2.71 -7.37 10.88
N SER A 19 3.15 -8.63 10.90
CA SER A 19 3.83 -9.25 9.76
C SER A 19 2.96 -9.28 8.51
N ASP A 20 1.67 -9.62 8.66
CA ASP A 20 0.71 -9.63 7.55
C ASP A 20 0.51 -8.21 6.95
N VAL A 21 0.35 -7.20 7.80
CA VAL A 21 0.21 -5.80 7.39
C VAL A 21 1.46 -5.31 6.67
N GLU A 22 2.65 -5.58 7.20
CA GLU A 22 3.92 -5.26 6.55
C GLU A 22 4.07 -5.94 5.19
N GLY A 23 3.67 -7.21 5.09
CA GLY A 23 3.64 -7.95 3.84
C GLY A 23 2.71 -7.31 2.81
N LYS A 24 1.52 -6.86 3.22
CA LYS A 24 0.57 -6.15 2.35
C LYS A 24 1.13 -4.80 1.89
N ILE A 25 1.70 -3.99 2.79
CA ILE A 25 2.33 -2.71 2.45
C ILE A 25 3.46 -2.92 1.43
N SER A 26 4.33 -3.92 1.66
CA SER A 26 5.44 -4.23 0.75
C SER A 26 4.97 -4.59 -0.67
N LYS A 27 3.93 -5.44 -0.77
CA LYS A 27 3.31 -5.79 -2.06
C LYS A 27 2.73 -4.57 -2.77
N LEU A 28 2.03 -3.70 -2.04
CA LEU A 28 1.45 -2.47 -2.59
C LEU A 28 2.52 -1.49 -3.07
N ARG A 29 3.59 -1.27 -2.30
CA ARG A 29 4.73 -0.43 -2.71
C ARG A 29 5.41 -0.97 -3.97
N THR A 30 5.56 -2.30 -4.05
CA THR A 30 6.11 -2.95 -5.25
C THR A 30 5.19 -2.75 -6.46
N ALA A 31 3.88 -2.91 -6.29
CA ALA A 31 2.92 -2.67 -7.36
C ALA A 31 2.92 -1.22 -7.84
N LYS A 32 2.93 -0.26 -6.91
CA LYS A 32 3.04 1.17 -7.23
C LYS A 32 4.28 1.46 -8.07
N SER A 33 5.45 0.99 -7.64
CA SER A 33 6.71 1.21 -8.36
C SER A 33 6.69 0.63 -9.78
N LYS A 34 6.05 -0.52 -9.99
CA LYS A 34 5.88 -1.11 -11.33
C LYS A 34 4.97 -0.25 -12.22
N ILE A 35 3.87 0.26 -11.67
CA ILE A 35 2.93 1.12 -12.39
C ILE A 35 3.61 2.44 -12.77
N GLU A 36 4.32 3.08 -11.84
CA GLU A 36 5.09 4.31 -12.10
C GLU A 36 6.17 4.10 -13.17
N HIS A 37 6.86 2.95 -13.13
CA HIS A 37 7.85 2.60 -14.15
C HIS A 37 7.21 2.45 -15.52
N GLU A 38 6.12 1.69 -15.62
CA GLU A 38 5.39 1.47 -16.87
C GLU A 38 4.86 2.81 -17.42
N GLN A 39 4.23 3.65 -16.57
CA GLN A 39 3.76 4.98 -16.95
C GLN A 39 4.89 5.82 -17.55
N ALA A 40 6.07 5.83 -16.91
CA ALA A 40 7.22 6.59 -17.36
C ALA A 40 7.82 6.04 -18.68
N VAL A 41 7.79 4.73 -18.89
CA VAL A 41 8.22 4.09 -20.14
C VAL A 41 7.23 4.44 -21.25
N SER A 42 5.93 4.22 -21.03
CA SER A 42 4.89 4.52 -22.01
C SER A 42 4.87 6.01 -22.39
N LEU A 43 5.05 6.94 -21.43
CA LEU A 43 5.16 8.37 -21.71
C LEU A 43 6.32 8.71 -22.66
N LYS A 44 7.45 7.98 -22.57
CA LYS A 44 8.56 8.15 -23.52
C LYS A 44 8.23 7.53 -24.88
N GLU A 45 7.63 6.35 -24.89
CA GLU A 45 7.29 5.63 -26.12
C GLU A 45 6.27 6.41 -26.97
N ILE A 46 5.25 7.01 -26.36
CA ILE A 46 4.22 7.76 -27.11
C ILE A 46 4.77 9.01 -27.77
N GLU A 47 5.88 9.58 -27.31
CA GLU A 47 6.50 10.73 -27.97
C GLU A 47 7.05 10.37 -29.36
N HIS A 48 7.36 9.09 -29.61
CA HIS A 48 7.73 8.62 -30.95
C HIS A 48 6.56 8.66 -31.93
N ILE A 49 5.31 8.55 -31.45
CA ILE A 49 4.11 8.69 -32.28
C ILE A 49 4.08 10.08 -32.95
N LYS A 50 4.60 11.13 -32.31
CA LYS A 50 4.63 12.49 -32.87
C LYS A 50 5.74 12.73 -33.90
N LYS A 51 6.73 11.85 -34.00
CA LYS A 51 7.90 12.03 -34.87
C LYS A 51 8.08 10.84 -35.83
N PRO A 52 7.09 10.55 -36.69
CA PRO A 52 7.26 9.51 -37.69
C PRO A 52 8.26 9.98 -38.75
N GLU A 53 9.15 9.07 -39.18
CA GLU A 53 10.04 9.31 -40.32
C GLU A 53 9.23 9.18 -41.62
N LEU A 54 8.54 10.26 -41.99
CA LEU A 54 7.81 10.37 -43.24
C LEU A 54 8.70 11.12 -44.24
N GLY A 55 8.97 10.51 -45.40
CA GLY A 55 9.77 11.16 -46.43
C GLY A 55 9.08 12.40 -47.00
N ASP A 56 9.86 13.35 -47.54
CA ASP A 56 9.42 14.68 -48.02
C ASP A 56 8.26 14.69 -49.05
N LYS A 57 7.89 13.53 -49.60
CA LYS A 57 6.81 13.37 -50.57
C LYS A 57 5.47 12.97 -49.93
N TRP A 58 5.43 12.77 -48.62
CA TRP A 58 4.24 12.41 -47.87
C TRP A 58 3.30 13.62 -47.75
N THR A 59 2.39 13.76 -48.71
CA THR A 59 1.49 14.91 -48.84
C THR A 59 0.13 14.48 -49.41
N GLY A 60 -0.89 15.33 -49.26
CA GLY A 60 -2.25 15.08 -49.76
C GLY A 60 -3.13 14.30 -48.77
N THR A 61 -4.35 13.96 -49.18
CA THR A 61 -5.42 13.46 -48.29
C THR A 61 -5.04 12.21 -47.48
N LEU A 62 -4.22 11.31 -48.03
CA LEU A 62 -3.70 10.14 -47.30
C LEU A 62 -2.77 10.52 -46.14
N SER A 63 -2.00 11.60 -46.32
CA SER A 63 -1.15 12.17 -45.27
C SER A 63 -2.00 12.79 -44.16
N ASP A 64 -3.03 13.54 -44.53
CA ASP A 64 -3.92 14.24 -43.58
C ASP A 64 -4.69 13.22 -42.72
N ASP A 65 -5.29 12.19 -43.33
CA ASP A 65 -5.97 11.09 -42.64
C ASP A 65 -5.05 10.34 -41.67
N PHE A 66 -3.79 10.14 -42.07
CA PHE A 66 -2.79 9.49 -41.22
C PHE A 66 -2.48 10.34 -39.99
N ASP A 67 -2.25 11.64 -40.19
CA ASP A 67 -1.94 12.59 -39.13
C ASP A 67 -3.08 12.74 -38.12
N GLU A 68 -4.33 12.73 -38.60
CA GLU A 68 -5.53 12.77 -37.73
C GLU A 68 -5.62 11.52 -36.86
N LYS A 69 -5.48 10.32 -37.46
CA LYS A 69 -5.51 9.04 -36.72
C LYS A 69 -4.37 8.94 -35.71
N ARG A 70 -3.18 9.41 -36.09
CA ARG A 70 -1.99 9.48 -35.23
C ARG A 70 -2.21 10.38 -34.02
N THR A 71 -2.76 11.57 -34.25
CA THR A 71 -3.07 12.53 -33.17
C THR A 71 -4.11 11.96 -32.22
N ALA A 72 -5.20 11.38 -32.76
CA ALA A 72 -6.22 10.72 -31.95
C ALA A 72 -5.65 9.55 -31.13
N ALA A 73 -4.73 8.76 -31.70
CA ALA A 73 -4.05 7.68 -30.97
C ALA A 73 -3.18 8.24 -29.83
N TYR A 74 -2.39 9.30 -30.08
CA TYR A 74 -1.58 9.95 -29.05
C TYR A 74 -2.45 10.47 -27.90
N ASP A 75 -3.52 11.19 -28.22
CA ASP A 75 -4.39 11.80 -27.20
C ASP A 75 -5.10 10.76 -26.35
N ASN A 76 -5.56 9.65 -26.95
CA ASN A 76 -6.17 8.55 -26.22
C ASN A 76 -5.18 7.87 -25.27
N ILE A 77 -3.97 7.55 -25.75
CA ILE A 77 -2.95 6.90 -24.90
C ILE A 77 -2.54 7.86 -23.78
N LYS A 78 -2.33 9.14 -24.09
CA LYS A 78 -1.99 10.15 -23.09
C LYS A 78 -3.09 10.30 -22.04
N GLY A 79 -4.36 10.24 -22.43
CA GLY A 79 -5.49 10.25 -21.49
C GLY A 79 -5.47 9.08 -20.50
N ILE A 80 -5.10 7.88 -20.95
CA ILE A 80 -4.93 6.70 -20.07
C ILE A 80 -3.73 6.90 -19.12
N LEU A 81 -2.61 7.39 -19.63
CA LEU A 81 -1.38 7.58 -18.84
C LEU A 81 -1.54 8.67 -17.79
N ASP A 82 -2.18 9.79 -18.11
CA ASP A 82 -2.38 10.91 -17.17
C ASP A 82 -3.63 10.71 -16.27
N GLY A 83 -4.53 9.79 -16.64
CA GLY A 83 -5.80 9.56 -15.93
C GLY A 83 -5.80 8.28 -15.10
N ASP A 84 -5.81 7.13 -15.79
CA ASP A 84 -6.04 5.83 -15.17
C ASP A 84 -4.87 5.41 -14.27
N TYR A 85 -3.63 5.60 -14.76
CA TYR A 85 -2.42 5.27 -13.99
C TYR A 85 -2.33 6.10 -12.70
N ASP A 86 -2.56 7.41 -12.79
CA ASP A 86 -2.61 8.31 -11.62
C ASP A 86 -3.75 7.93 -10.67
N GLY A 87 -4.87 7.41 -11.19
CA GLY A 87 -5.95 6.83 -10.39
C GLY A 87 -5.50 5.61 -9.59
N TYR A 88 -4.85 4.64 -10.25
CA TYR A 88 -4.35 3.44 -9.60
C TYR A 88 -3.29 3.75 -8.54
N ILE A 89 -2.37 4.67 -8.83
CA ILE A 89 -1.34 5.10 -7.87
C ILE A 89 -2.00 5.67 -6.60
N ARG A 90 -2.97 6.57 -6.75
CA ARG A 90 -3.70 7.17 -5.61
C ARG A 90 -4.47 6.14 -4.79
N GLU A 91 -5.09 5.16 -5.44
CA GLU A 91 -5.80 4.09 -4.73
C GLU A 91 -4.82 3.23 -3.91
N ILE A 92 -3.66 2.90 -4.49
CA ILE A 92 -2.61 2.17 -3.78
C ILE A 92 -2.08 2.96 -2.59
N GLU A 93 -1.81 4.26 -2.75
CA GLU A 93 -1.35 5.13 -1.66
C GLU A 93 -2.36 5.21 -0.51
N THR A 94 -3.65 5.34 -0.83
CA THR A 94 -4.73 5.36 0.17
C THR A 94 -4.76 4.06 0.97
N LYS A 95 -4.60 2.91 0.30
CA LYS A 95 -4.54 1.60 0.97
C LYS A 95 -3.28 1.45 1.83
N ILE A 96 -2.13 1.93 1.36
CA ILE A 96 -0.89 1.95 2.15
C ILE A 96 -1.09 2.76 3.42
N TRP A 97 -1.68 3.96 3.31
CA TRP A 97 -1.93 4.82 4.46
C TRP A 97 -2.84 4.16 5.51
N ALA A 98 -3.91 3.50 5.07
CA ALA A 98 -4.80 2.76 5.96
C ALA A 98 -4.07 1.61 6.68
N LEU A 99 -3.23 0.86 5.95
CA LEU A 99 -2.43 -0.23 6.54
C LEU A 99 -1.34 0.28 7.48
N GLU A 100 -0.74 1.44 7.20
CA GLU A 100 0.23 2.08 8.11
C GLU A 100 -0.44 2.54 9.41
N ALA A 101 -1.68 3.05 9.34
CA ALA A 101 -2.47 3.35 10.53
C ALA A 101 -2.79 2.09 11.35
N GLU A 102 -3.19 0.99 10.68
CA GLU A 102 -3.41 -0.31 11.33
C GLU A 102 -2.13 -0.82 12.03
N LYS A 103 -0.97 -0.75 11.34
CA LYS A 103 0.34 -1.10 11.93
C LYS A 103 0.66 -0.26 13.16
N GLY A 104 0.33 1.04 13.13
CA GLY A 104 0.50 1.94 14.27
C GLY A 104 -0.33 1.51 15.47
N ALA A 105 -1.60 1.16 15.25
CA ALA A 105 -2.47 0.63 16.31
C ALA A 105 -1.94 -0.68 16.90
N LEU A 106 -1.49 -1.62 16.07
CA LEU A 106 -0.88 -2.87 16.50
C LEU A 106 0.41 -2.65 17.31
N SER A 107 1.20 -1.65 16.95
CA SER A 107 2.41 -1.28 17.69
C SER A 107 2.07 -0.73 19.09
N GLY A 108 0.96 0.00 19.22
CA GLY A 108 0.42 0.41 20.53
C GLY A 108 -0.01 -0.79 21.39
N LEU A 109 -0.60 -1.82 20.78
CA LEU A 109 -0.96 -3.06 21.47
C LEU A 109 0.29 -3.84 21.94
N ASN A 110 1.34 -3.90 21.13
CA ASN A 110 2.61 -4.50 21.54
C ASN A 110 3.23 -3.78 22.74
N ALA A 111 3.15 -2.44 22.80
CA ALA A 111 3.62 -1.69 23.96
C ALA A 111 2.80 -2.04 25.23
N ALA A 112 1.47 -2.13 25.10
CA ALA A 112 0.59 -2.53 26.21
C ALA A 112 0.87 -3.98 26.69
N ILE A 113 1.21 -4.90 25.78
CA ILE A 113 1.62 -6.26 26.14
C ILE A 113 2.93 -6.22 26.94
N GLY A 114 3.92 -5.46 26.50
CA GLY A 114 5.18 -5.29 27.24
C GLY A 114 5.00 -4.69 28.63
N GLU A 115 4.06 -3.76 28.80
CA GLU A 115 3.67 -3.23 30.11
C GLU A 115 3.04 -4.31 31.00
N ALA A 116 2.13 -5.11 30.43
CA ALA A 116 1.48 -6.21 31.16
C ALA A 116 2.48 -7.30 31.57
N ASP A 117 3.46 -7.64 30.73
CA ASP A 117 4.55 -8.55 31.07
C ASP A 117 5.42 -8.00 32.21
N SER A 118 5.72 -6.70 32.19
CA SER A 118 6.48 -6.04 33.26
C SER A 118 5.72 -6.05 34.60
N LEU A 119 4.39 -5.87 34.56
CA LEU A 119 3.54 -5.98 35.74
C LEU A 119 3.44 -7.41 36.25
N LEU A 120 3.33 -8.40 35.35
CA LEU A 120 3.30 -9.82 35.70
C LEU A 120 4.58 -10.22 36.46
N ALA A 121 5.73 -9.68 36.06
CA ALA A 121 7.01 -9.91 36.72
C ALA A 121 7.08 -9.40 38.19
N LYS A 122 6.16 -8.51 38.60
CA LYS A 122 6.06 -8.02 39.99
C LYS A 122 5.29 -8.98 40.90
N GLY A 123 4.66 -10.02 40.36
CA GLY A 123 3.97 -11.05 41.14
C GLY A 123 2.56 -10.65 41.58
N GLU A 124 2.09 -11.26 42.67
CA GLU A 124 0.67 -11.23 43.09
C GLU A 124 0.10 -9.83 43.32
N GLU A 125 0.90 -8.88 43.80
CA GLU A 125 0.45 -7.50 44.07
C GLU A 125 0.00 -6.74 42.81
N ALA A 126 0.42 -7.18 41.63
CA ALA A 126 0.07 -6.56 40.35
C ALA A 126 -0.96 -7.36 39.54
N TYR A 127 -1.50 -8.46 40.08
CA TYR A 127 -2.33 -9.41 39.34
C TYR A 127 -3.56 -8.74 38.69
N ASP A 128 -4.33 -7.97 39.46
CA ASP A 128 -5.51 -7.25 38.96
C ASP A 128 -5.15 -6.23 37.87
N ALA A 129 -3.98 -5.59 37.97
CA ALA A 129 -3.51 -4.64 36.97
C ALA A 129 -3.16 -5.35 35.65
N VAL A 130 -2.55 -6.53 35.71
CA VAL A 130 -2.26 -7.36 34.53
C VAL A 130 -3.55 -7.82 33.87
N GLU A 131 -4.53 -8.29 34.65
CA GLU A 131 -5.81 -8.77 34.11
C GLU A 131 -6.57 -7.65 33.38
N ASN A 132 -6.57 -6.44 33.94
CA ASN A 132 -7.14 -5.26 33.30
C ASN A 132 -6.43 -4.93 31.98
N LYS A 133 -5.09 -4.97 31.93
CA LYS A 133 -4.34 -4.74 30.69
C LYS A 133 -4.58 -5.80 29.62
N ILE A 134 -4.64 -7.07 30.00
CA ILE A 134 -5.02 -8.16 29.08
C ILE A 134 -6.39 -7.89 28.46
N SER A 135 -7.34 -7.41 29.26
CA SER A 135 -8.69 -7.08 28.78
C SER A 135 -8.68 -5.91 27.79
N GLU A 136 -7.90 -4.87 28.05
CA GLU A 136 -7.71 -3.73 27.13
C GLU A 136 -7.06 -4.17 25.80
N ILE A 137 -6.02 -5.01 25.87
CA ILE A 137 -5.32 -5.55 24.69
C ILE A 137 -6.27 -6.38 23.84
N ARG A 138 -7.03 -7.29 24.47
CA ARG A 138 -8.04 -8.11 23.78
C ARG A 138 -9.08 -7.24 23.08
N ARG A 139 -9.58 -6.21 23.78
CA ARG A 139 -10.55 -5.29 23.18
C ARG A 139 -9.97 -4.60 21.95
N GLY A 140 -8.73 -4.13 21.98
CA GLY A 140 -8.11 -3.48 20.83
C GLY A 140 -7.75 -4.43 19.68
N LEU A 141 -7.50 -5.71 19.97
CA LEU A 141 -7.23 -6.74 18.96
C LEU A 141 -8.48 -7.23 18.23
N PHE A 142 -9.61 -7.29 18.92
CA PHE A 142 -10.84 -7.91 18.43
C PHE A 142 -12.00 -6.92 18.25
N SER A 143 -11.76 -5.62 18.36
CA SER A 143 -12.72 -4.54 18.04
C SER A 143 -12.94 -4.37 16.55
#